data_AF-A0A8T2N2V9-F1
#
_entry.id   AF-A0A8T2N2V9-F1
#
_cell.length_a   1.000
_cell.length_b   1.000
_cell.length_c   1.000
_cell.angle_alpha   90.00
_cell.angle_beta   90.00
_cell.angle_gamma   90.00
#
_symmetry.space_group_name_H-M   'P 1'
#
loop_
_entity.id
_entity.type
_entity.pdbx_description
1 polymer ?
#
loop_
_entity_poly.entity_id
_entity_poly.type
_entity_poly.pdbx_seq_one_letter_code
_entity_poly.pdbx_strand_id
1 'polypeptide(L)'
;STEVPPSCSRGCEQCSEYNGCLKCQPRLFILLERNDIRQIGVCLASCPEGYFGVRNPDMNKCTKCRIDNCEACFSKSFCTKCKEGMYSHRGRCYTSCPKGFSTTNGTMECVSTVQCELGEWGTWGPCMKRNKTCGFKKGNQIRTREPIQTSSPDTVPAPVAPATCTPETETRRCTVPRAPCGGGGKTGEREIERERG
;
A
#
# COMPACT_ATOMS: atom_id res chain seq x y z
N SER A 1 -57.42 12.95 12.41
CA SER A 1 -56.15 12.54 11.79
C SER A 1 -55.50 11.51 12.68
N THR A 2 -55.60 10.24 12.32
CA THR A 2 -54.98 9.15 13.10
C THR A 2 -53.54 9.05 12.60
N GLU A 3 -52.62 9.70 13.30
CA GLU A 3 -51.19 9.58 13.02
C GLU A 3 -50.79 8.12 13.22
N VAL A 4 -50.46 7.45 12.11
CA VAL A 4 -49.90 6.10 12.12
C VAL A 4 -48.62 6.14 12.95
N PRO A 5 -48.42 5.27 13.95
CA PRO A 5 -47.14 5.23 14.66
C PRO A 5 -46.05 4.95 13.62
N PRO A 6 -44.99 5.76 13.51
CA PRO A 6 -43.96 5.59 12.49
C PRO A 6 -43.02 4.42 12.81
N SER A 7 -43.47 3.41 13.56
CA SER A 7 -42.63 2.31 14.03
C SER A 7 -42.35 1.27 12.94
N CYS A 8 -43.12 1.27 11.84
CA CYS A 8 -43.04 0.25 10.81
C CYS A 8 -42.82 0.86 9.41
N SER A 9 -41.59 1.30 9.15
CA SER A 9 -41.16 1.82 7.86
C SER A 9 -41.25 0.77 6.74
N ARG A 10 -41.49 1.22 5.49
CA ARG A 10 -41.39 0.35 4.29
C ARG A 10 -40.03 -0.36 4.25
N GLY A 11 -40.03 -1.66 3.94
CA GLY A 11 -38.82 -2.48 3.88
C GLY A 11 -38.46 -3.22 5.18
N CYS A 12 -39.33 -3.19 6.19
CA CYS A 12 -39.22 -4.00 7.40
C CYS A 12 -39.99 -5.33 7.25
N GLU A 13 -39.34 -6.48 7.52
CA GLU A 13 -39.97 -7.82 7.55
C GLU A 13 -40.65 -8.11 8.89
N GLN A 14 -40.00 -7.72 9.99
CA GLN A 14 -40.49 -7.94 11.35
C GLN A 14 -40.39 -6.66 12.15
N CYS A 15 -41.47 -6.27 12.80
CA CYS A 15 -41.62 -4.96 13.38
C CYS A 15 -42.36 -5.03 14.72
N SER A 16 -42.02 -4.09 15.59
CA SER A 16 -42.58 -3.93 16.92
C SER A 16 -43.00 -2.48 17.09
N GLU A 17 -44.13 -2.27 17.77
CA GLU A 17 -44.64 -0.94 18.07
C GLU A 17 -43.64 -0.10 18.87
N TYR A 18 -42.86 -0.73 19.75
CA TYR A 18 -41.96 -0.04 20.67
C TYR A 18 -40.51 0.04 20.20
N ASN A 19 -40.04 -1.02 19.52
CA ASN A 19 -38.65 -1.15 19.08
C ASN A 19 -38.45 -0.77 17.60
N GLY A 20 -39.52 -0.39 16.91
CA GLY A 20 -39.51 -0.19 15.47
C GLY A 20 -39.25 -1.49 14.71
N CYS A 21 -38.44 -1.41 13.66
CA CYS A 21 -38.08 -2.59 12.89
C CYS A 21 -37.10 -3.49 13.64
N LEU A 22 -37.42 -4.78 13.72
CA LEU A 22 -36.56 -5.83 14.27
C LEU A 22 -35.71 -6.49 13.19
N LYS A 23 -36.27 -6.65 11.97
CA LYS A 23 -35.58 -7.25 10.83
C LYS A 23 -35.94 -6.55 9.53
N CYS A 24 -34.93 -6.03 8.85
CA CYS A 24 -35.07 -5.42 7.53
C CYS A 24 -35.02 -6.46 6.42
N GLN A 25 -35.54 -6.11 5.24
CA GLN A 25 -35.35 -6.88 4.02
C GLN A 25 -33.84 -7.06 3.70
N PRO A 26 -33.42 -8.17 3.05
CA PRO A 26 -32.00 -8.51 2.87
C PRO A 26 -31.13 -7.48 2.13
N ARG A 27 -31.73 -6.53 1.40
CA ARG A 27 -31.01 -5.47 0.67
C ARG A 27 -30.80 -4.19 1.50
N LEU A 28 -31.54 -4.04 2.59
CA LEU A 28 -31.53 -2.85 3.43
C LEU A 28 -30.60 -3.03 4.63
N PHE A 29 -30.23 -1.91 5.25
CA PHE A 29 -29.45 -1.84 6.47
C PHE A 29 -30.34 -1.37 7.61
N ILE A 30 -30.24 -2.04 8.76
CA ILE A 30 -30.87 -1.54 9.98
C ILE A 30 -29.99 -0.45 10.61
N LEU A 31 -30.59 0.67 10.98
CA LEU A 31 -30.01 1.68 11.85
C LEU A 31 -30.76 1.65 13.18
N LEU A 32 -30.02 1.63 14.29
CA LEU A 32 -30.61 1.72 15.62
C LEU A 32 -30.51 3.17 16.11
N GLU A 33 -31.59 3.92 15.95
CA GLU A 33 -31.70 5.29 16.44
C GLU A 33 -31.97 5.29 17.94
N ARG A 34 -31.21 6.09 18.68
CA ARG A 34 -31.35 6.21 20.13
C ARG A 34 -32.03 7.52 20.46
N ASN A 35 -33.25 7.43 20.97
CA ASN A 35 -34.01 8.56 21.51
C ASN A 35 -34.14 8.33 23.03
N ASP A 36 -33.21 8.92 23.78
CA ASP A 36 -33.06 8.76 25.24
C ASP A 36 -32.87 7.30 25.68
N ILE A 37 -33.94 6.72 26.23
CA ILE A 37 -34.01 5.36 26.79
C ILE A 37 -34.47 4.36 25.70
N ARG A 38 -35.09 4.84 24.63
CA ARG A 38 -35.64 4.01 23.56
C ARG A 38 -34.61 3.82 22.46
N GLN A 39 -34.58 2.61 21.91
CA GLN A 39 -33.81 2.26 20.73
C GLN A 39 -34.78 1.74 19.66
N ILE A 40 -34.83 2.44 18.52
CA ILE A 40 -35.79 2.16 17.46
C ILE A 40 -35.00 1.74 16.22
N GLY A 41 -35.35 0.59 15.65
CA GLY A 41 -34.78 0.09 14.41
C GLY A 41 -35.46 0.72 13.19
N VAL A 42 -34.64 1.27 12.28
CA VAL A 42 -35.09 1.89 11.03
C VAL A 42 -34.36 1.22 9.87
N CYS A 43 -35.08 0.86 8.80
CA CYS A 43 -34.48 0.26 7.61
C CYS A 43 -34.14 1.32 6.56
N LEU A 44 -32.89 1.35 6.13
CA LEU A 44 -32.38 2.30 5.15
C LEU A 44 -31.71 1.57 3.98
N ALA A 45 -31.78 2.16 2.78
CA ALA A 45 -31.06 1.65 1.62
C ALA A 45 -29.53 1.85 1.75
N SER A 46 -29.13 2.96 2.38
CA SER A 46 -27.74 3.34 2.64
C SER A 46 -27.63 3.96 4.04
N CYS A 47 -26.50 3.75 4.70
CA CYS A 47 -26.26 4.33 6.02
C CYS A 47 -26.03 5.85 5.94
N PRO A 48 -26.49 6.61 6.94
CA PRO A 48 -26.32 8.06 6.98
C PRO A 48 -24.86 8.46 7.29
N GLU A 49 -24.56 9.76 7.18
CA GLU A 49 -23.24 10.32 7.50
C GLU A 49 -22.80 9.97 8.93
N GLY A 50 -21.50 9.69 9.10
CA GLY A 50 -20.95 9.18 10.35
C GLY A 50 -21.29 7.71 10.64
N TYR A 51 -21.95 6.98 9.73
CA TYR A 51 -22.17 5.53 9.83
C TYR A 51 -21.64 4.82 8.58
N PHE A 52 -21.25 3.56 8.74
CA PHE A 52 -20.86 2.67 7.65
C PHE A 52 -21.69 1.39 7.67
N GLY A 53 -22.00 0.87 6.49
CA GLY A 53 -22.79 -0.35 6.33
C GLY A 53 -21.93 -1.59 6.55
N VAL A 54 -22.38 -2.48 7.43
CA VAL A 54 -21.77 -3.79 7.66
C VAL A 54 -22.76 -4.86 7.22
N ARG A 55 -22.34 -5.73 6.29
CA ARG A 55 -23.11 -6.88 5.83
C ARG A 55 -22.73 -8.09 6.67
N ASN A 56 -23.63 -8.55 7.53
CA ASN A 56 -23.46 -9.80 8.26
C ASN A 56 -24.34 -10.88 7.63
N PRO A 57 -24.02 -12.17 7.86
CA PRO A 57 -24.88 -13.28 7.43
C PRO A 57 -26.32 -13.16 7.96
N ASP A 58 -26.49 -12.63 9.17
CA ASP A 58 -27.80 -12.50 9.81
C ASP A 58 -28.61 -11.31 9.29
N MET A 59 -27.96 -10.13 9.17
CA MET A 59 -28.59 -8.88 8.76
C MET A 59 -27.54 -7.80 8.45
N ASN A 60 -27.86 -6.89 7.52
CA ASN A 60 -27.01 -5.72 7.31
C ASN A 60 -27.35 -4.64 8.34
N LYS A 61 -26.33 -4.00 8.91
CA LYS A 61 -26.50 -2.96 9.93
C LYS A 61 -25.61 -1.74 9.68
N CYS A 62 -26.10 -0.58 10.07
CA CYS A 62 -25.32 0.65 10.11
C CYS A 62 -24.56 0.72 11.43
N THR A 63 -23.24 0.82 11.36
CA THR A 63 -22.36 0.95 12.52
C THR A 63 -21.77 2.35 12.56
N LYS A 64 -21.79 2.99 13.74
CA LYS A 64 -21.25 4.34 13.91
C LYS A 64 -19.74 4.34 13.65
N CYS A 65 -19.29 5.32 12.88
CA CYS A 65 -17.88 5.59 12.67
C CYS A 65 -17.21 5.97 13.99
N ARG A 66 -16.09 5.32 14.32
CA ARG A 66 -15.30 5.60 15.53
C ARG A 66 -13.88 6.08 15.23
N ILE A 67 -13.62 6.44 13.97
CA ILE A 67 -12.32 6.97 13.57
C ILE A 67 -12.31 8.46 13.90
N ASP A 68 -11.29 8.90 14.62
CA ASP A 68 -11.13 10.29 15.01
C ASP A 68 -11.01 11.20 13.78
N ASN A 69 -11.73 12.32 13.83
CA ASN A 69 -11.75 13.34 12.77
C ASN A 69 -12.13 12.83 11.37
N CYS A 70 -12.93 11.77 11.32
CA CYS A 70 -13.49 11.20 10.10
C CYS A 70 -14.93 11.68 9.88
N GLU A 71 -15.26 12.11 8.66
CA GLU A 71 -16.61 12.49 8.24
C GLU A 71 -17.36 11.27 7.69
N ALA A 72 -16.71 10.51 6.81
CA ALA A 72 -17.23 9.27 6.24
C ALA A 72 -16.19 8.16 6.32
N CYS A 73 -16.60 6.99 6.82
CA CYS A 73 -15.74 5.81 6.81
C CYS A 73 -16.36 4.66 6.03
N PHE A 74 -15.49 3.86 5.44
CA PHE A 74 -15.85 2.63 4.75
C PHE A 74 -15.90 1.45 5.72
N SER A 75 -15.00 1.43 6.71
CA SER A 75 -14.92 0.38 7.72
C SER A 75 -14.57 0.97 9.08
N LYS A 76 -14.54 0.10 10.10
CA LYS A 76 -14.13 0.49 11.46
C LYS A 76 -12.72 1.09 11.52
N SER A 77 -11.86 0.79 10.55
CA SER A 77 -10.46 1.23 10.52
C SER A 77 -10.08 2.05 9.29
N PHE A 78 -11.01 2.25 8.36
CA PHE A 78 -10.73 2.94 7.10
C PHE A 78 -11.72 4.09 6.89
N CYS A 79 -11.20 5.31 7.00
CA CYS A 79 -11.86 6.55 6.69
C CYS A 79 -11.71 6.87 5.21
N THR A 80 -12.82 7.19 4.54
CA THR A 80 -12.84 7.60 3.13
C THR A 80 -12.80 9.11 2.99
N LYS A 81 -13.35 9.85 3.94
CA LYS A 81 -13.35 11.32 3.96
C LYS A 81 -13.05 11.83 5.36
N CYS A 82 -11.92 12.52 5.49
CA CYS A 82 -11.54 13.21 6.72
C CYS A 82 -12.29 14.54 6.83
N LYS A 83 -12.46 15.04 8.06
CA LYS A 83 -12.97 16.39 8.29
C LYS A 83 -12.07 17.43 7.64
N GLU A 84 -12.63 18.60 7.32
CA GLU A 84 -11.89 19.72 6.76
C GLU A 84 -10.69 20.11 7.64
N GLY A 85 -9.55 20.40 7.00
CA GLY A 85 -8.31 20.74 7.70
C GLY A 85 -7.49 19.54 8.17
N MET A 86 -7.95 18.30 7.93
CA MET A 86 -7.27 17.07 8.35
C MET A 86 -6.66 16.32 7.18
N TYR A 87 -5.48 15.76 7.38
CA TYR A 87 -4.75 14.99 6.39
C TYR A 87 -5.08 13.50 6.48
N SER A 88 -5.41 12.89 5.34
CA SER A 88 -5.67 11.47 5.24
C SER A 88 -4.37 10.68 5.04
N HIS A 89 -4.18 9.61 5.80
CA HIS A 89 -3.07 8.69 5.62
C HIS A 89 -3.49 7.26 6.00
N ARG A 90 -3.41 6.33 5.03
CA ARG A 90 -3.76 4.91 5.21
C ARG A 90 -5.14 4.69 5.86
N GLY A 91 -6.14 5.48 5.45
CA GLY A 91 -7.50 5.39 5.98
C GLY A 91 -7.69 5.96 7.39
N ARG A 92 -6.77 6.79 7.88
CA ARG A 92 -6.93 7.56 9.13
C ARG A 92 -6.68 9.04 8.90
N CYS A 93 -7.21 9.87 9.78
CA CYS A 93 -7.13 11.33 9.68
C CYS A 93 -6.20 11.88 10.74
N TYR A 94 -5.28 12.77 10.34
CA TYR A 94 -4.26 13.37 11.20
C TYR A 94 -4.25 14.89 11.03
N THR A 95 -3.87 15.63 12.07
CA THR A 95 -3.75 17.10 12.02
C THR A 95 -2.55 17.55 11.19
N SER A 96 -1.56 16.67 11.00
CA SER A 96 -0.37 16.87 10.17
C SER A 96 0.11 15.53 9.63
N CYS A 97 0.78 15.51 8.48
CA CYS A 97 1.32 14.26 7.94
C CYS A 97 2.38 13.64 8.87
N PRO A 98 2.40 12.30 9.00
CA PRO A 98 3.42 11.60 9.78
C PRO A 98 4.81 11.74 9.15
N LYS A 99 5.86 11.49 9.95
CA LYS A 99 7.27 11.60 9.49
C LYS A 99 7.50 10.75 8.23
N GLY A 100 8.11 11.34 7.21
CA GLY A 100 8.37 10.68 5.92
C GLY A 100 7.20 10.75 4.93
N PHE A 101 6.16 11.53 5.24
CA PHE A 101 5.03 11.79 4.35
C PHE A 101 4.78 13.30 4.26
N SER A 102 4.40 13.76 3.07
CA SER A 102 4.02 15.15 2.80
C SER A 102 2.80 15.16 1.87
N THR A 103 2.14 16.31 1.78
CA THR A 103 1.04 16.51 0.84
C THR A 103 1.56 16.93 -0.52
N THR A 104 0.94 16.43 -1.59
CA THR A 104 1.23 16.87 -2.96
C THR A 104 0.29 18.01 -3.34
N ASN A 105 0.84 19.16 -3.74
CA ASN A 105 0.16 20.23 -4.49
C ASN A 105 -1.34 20.43 -4.18
N GLY A 106 -1.66 20.72 -2.92
CA GLY A 106 -3.02 21.10 -2.51
C GLY A 106 -3.98 19.94 -2.20
N THR A 107 -3.55 18.68 -2.27
CA THR A 107 -4.35 17.56 -1.75
C THR A 107 -4.11 17.37 -0.25
N MET A 108 -5.16 17.08 0.51
CA MET A 108 -5.07 16.73 1.93
C MET A 108 -4.72 15.24 2.15
N GLU A 109 -3.98 14.62 1.23
CA GLU A 109 -3.57 13.23 1.32
C GLU A 109 -2.05 13.14 1.55
N CYS A 110 -1.65 12.41 2.59
CA CYS A 110 -0.24 12.22 2.93
C CYS A 110 0.38 11.13 2.04
N VAL A 111 1.16 11.55 1.06
CA VAL A 111 1.98 10.68 0.22
C VAL A 111 3.40 10.57 0.78
N SER A 112 4.07 9.47 0.47
CA SER A 112 5.46 9.26 0.91
C SER A 112 6.35 10.35 0.32
N THR A 113 7.15 11.03 1.15
CA THR A 113 8.18 11.97 0.66
C THR A 113 9.31 11.25 -0.07
N VAL A 114 9.39 9.92 0.10
CA VAL A 114 10.31 9.07 -0.65
C VAL A 114 9.63 8.71 -1.96
N GLN A 115 9.58 9.66 -2.89
CA GLN A 115 9.33 9.37 -4.30
C GLN A 115 10.68 8.97 -4.91
N CYS A 116 11.25 7.86 -4.43
CA CYS A 116 12.44 7.29 -5.03
C CYS A 116 11.98 6.46 -6.23
N GLU A 117 11.72 7.14 -7.35
CA GLU A 117 11.48 6.46 -8.61
C GLU A 117 12.79 5.81 -9.03
N LEU A 118 12.92 4.50 -8.80
CA LEU A 118 14.08 3.76 -9.26
C LEU A 118 14.02 3.66 -10.78
N GLY A 119 15.15 3.93 -11.43
CA GLY A 119 15.31 3.89 -12.87
C GLY A 119 15.11 2.51 -13.45
N GLU A 120 15.20 2.45 -14.78
CA GLU A 120 15.20 1.19 -15.48
C GLU A 120 16.34 0.29 -14.98
N TRP A 121 16.08 -1.01 -14.99
CA TRP A 121 17.08 -1.99 -14.62
C TRP A 121 18.26 -1.97 -15.59
N GLY A 122 19.48 -1.92 -15.05
CA GLY A 122 20.67 -2.19 -15.83
C GLY A 122 20.67 -3.59 -16.43
N THR A 123 21.54 -3.81 -17.41
CA THR A 123 21.71 -5.13 -18.03
C THR A 123 22.24 -6.15 -17.01
N TRP A 124 21.91 -7.43 -17.23
CA TRP A 124 22.42 -8.50 -16.37
C TRP A 124 23.93 -8.64 -16.55
N GLY A 125 24.67 -8.58 -15.43
CA GLY A 125 26.10 -8.85 -15.42
C GLY A 125 26.44 -10.29 -15.86
N PRO A 126 27.73 -10.60 -16.07
CA PRO A 126 28.17 -11.94 -16.45
C PRO A 126 27.81 -12.97 -15.37
N CYS A 127 27.60 -14.22 -15.79
CA CYS A 127 27.40 -15.32 -14.83
C CYS A 127 28.68 -15.50 -14.01
N MET A 128 28.59 -15.45 -12.68
CA MET A 128 29.74 -15.54 -11.78
C MET A 128 29.53 -16.57 -10.67
N LYS A 129 30.60 -17.24 -10.25
CA LYS A 129 30.63 -18.08 -9.04
C LYS A 129 31.92 -17.78 -8.26
N ARG A 130 31.79 -17.33 -7.01
CA ARG A 130 32.93 -16.87 -6.17
C ARG A 130 33.82 -15.83 -6.89
N ASN A 131 33.20 -14.82 -7.48
CA ASN A 131 33.84 -13.76 -8.26
C ASN A 131 34.66 -14.21 -9.49
N LYS A 132 34.51 -15.46 -9.94
CA LYS A 132 35.11 -15.96 -11.19
C LYS A 132 34.02 -16.14 -12.24
N THR A 133 34.37 -15.94 -13.51
CA THR A 133 33.50 -16.13 -14.70
C THR A 133 33.78 -17.44 -15.45
N CYS A 134 34.79 -18.18 -15.03
CA CYS A 134 35.24 -19.45 -15.62
C CYS A 134 35.23 -20.59 -14.57
N GLY A 135 35.30 -21.84 -15.03
CA GLY A 135 35.53 -23.01 -14.19
C GLY A 135 34.28 -23.62 -13.53
N PHE A 136 33.08 -23.07 -13.75
CA PHE A 136 31.82 -23.57 -13.18
C PHE A 136 30.73 -23.78 -14.24
N LYS A 137 29.71 -24.57 -13.90
CA LYS A 137 28.50 -24.77 -14.71
C LYS A 137 27.30 -23.93 -14.26
N LYS A 138 27.20 -23.62 -12.96
CA LYS A 138 26.10 -22.87 -12.35
C LYS A 138 26.66 -21.70 -11.56
N GLY A 139 26.11 -20.50 -11.74
CA GLY A 139 26.50 -19.27 -11.06
C GLY A 139 25.30 -18.35 -10.84
N ASN A 140 25.59 -17.10 -10.51
CA ASN A 140 24.59 -16.04 -10.38
C ASN A 140 24.95 -14.85 -11.27
N GLN A 141 23.94 -14.20 -11.83
CA GLN A 141 24.04 -12.88 -12.46
C GLN A 141 23.42 -11.86 -11.52
N ILE A 142 24.00 -10.68 -11.49
CA ILE A 142 23.54 -9.56 -10.68
C ILE A 142 23.21 -8.42 -11.65
N ARG A 143 22.11 -7.72 -11.39
CA ARG A 143 21.80 -6.43 -12.02
C ARG A 143 21.48 -5.41 -10.94
N THR A 144 21.70 -4.14 -11.24
CA THR A 144 21.40 -3.02 -10.34
C THR A 144 20.49 -2.01 -11.04
N ARG A 145 19.69 -1.30 -10.25
CA ARG A 145 18.96 -0.11 -10.70
C ARG A 145 19.22 1.04 -9.74
N GLU A 146 19.48 2.21 -10.31
CA GLU A 146 19.78 3.42 -9.55
C GLU A 146 18.53 4.30 -9.39
N PRO A 147 18.44 5.13 -8.34
CA PRO A 147 17.40 6.14 -8.21
C PRO A 147 17.42 7.14 -9.37
N ILE A 148 16.27 7.39 -10.01
CA ILE A 148 16.09 8.56 -10.88
C ILE A 148 16.03 9.78 -9.98
N GLN A 149 17.05 10.63 -10.04
CA GLN A 149 16.98 11.95 -9.45
C GLN A 149 16.09 12.83 -10.32
N THR A 150 14.84 13.08 -9.91
CA THR A 150 14.08 14.21 -10.43
C THR A 150 14.58 15.48 -9.74
N SER A 151 15.60 16.10 -10.31
CA SER A 151 15.93 17.48 -9.94
C SER A 151 14.76 18.39 -10.33
N SER A 152 14.10 18.97 -9.33
CA SER A 152 13.39 20.24 -9.54
C SER A 152 14.31 21.37 -9.09
N PRO A 153 14.51 22.43 -9.88
CA PRO A 153 15.30 23.57 -9.47
C PRO A 153 14.54 24.40 -8.42
N ASP A 154 15.33 25.01 -7.53
CA ASP A 154 15.02 26.17 -6.68
C ASP A 154 14.03 25.97 -5.51
N THR A 155 14.58 25.70 -4.33
CA THR A 155 14.80 26.71 -3.26
C THR A 155 15.18 26.00 -1.95
N VAL A 156 16.33 26.34 -1.38
CA VAL A 156 16.90 25.87 -0.09
C VAL A 156 16.90 27.11 0.85
N PRO A 157 16.72 27.04 2.20
CA PRO A 157 17.50 26.18 3.08
C PRO A 157 16.85 25.62 4.37
N ALA A 158 17.16 24.34 4.67
CA ALA A 158 17.45 23.86 6.03
C ALA A 158 18.12 22.47 5.97
N PRO A 159 19.04 22.13 6.90
CA PRO A 159 19.89 20.96 6.81
C PRO A 159 19.15 19.75 7.37
N VAL A 160 18.42 19.04 6.51
CA VAL A 160 18.00 17.68 6.83
C VAL A 160 18.79 16.76 5.92
N ALA A 161 19.66 15.94 6.53
CA ALA A 161 20.50 14.98 5.83
C ALA A 161 19.69 14.27 4.74
N PRO A 162 20.13 14.26 3.47
CA PRO A 162 19.39 13.57 2.44
C PRO A 162 19.35 12.10 2.85
N ALA A 163 18.15 11.60 3.12
CA ALA A 163 17.93 10.17 3.25
C ALA A 163 18.35 9.57 1.91
N THR A 164 19.56 9.01 1.88
CA THR A 164 20.20 8.52 0.67
C THR A 164 19.33 7.39 0.10
N CYS A 165 18.65 7.68 -1.00
CA CYS A 165 18.05 6.66 -1.85
C CYS A 165 19.12 5.61 -2.19
N THR A 166 18.93 4.36 -1.75
CA THR A 166 19.88 3.28 -1.98
C THR A 166 19.60 2.58 -3.30
N PRO A 167 20.62 2.24 -4.11
CA PRO A 167 20.45 1.44 -5.31
C PRO A 167 19.93 0.04 -4.97
N GLU A 168 19.02 -0.49 -5.79
CA GLU A 168 18.52 -1.85 -5.62
C GLU A 168 19.33 -2.83 -6.47
N THR A 169 19.53 -4.03 -5.93
CA THR A 169 20.31 -5.10 -6.56
C THR A 169 19.46 -6.36 -6.67
N GLU A 170 19.36 -6.96 -7.86
CA GLU A 170 18.67 -8.23 -8.09
C GLU A 170 19.65 -9.31 -8.53
N THR A 171 19.48 -10.51 -7.97
CA THR A 171 20.32 -11.67 -8.28
C THR A 171 19.48 -12.78 -8.91
N ARG A 172 19.90 -13.30 -10.06
CA ARG A 172 19.30 -14.48 -10.69
C ARG A 172 20.32 -15.61 -10.87
N ARG A 173 19.84 -16.85 -10.84
CA ARG A 173 20.66 -18.03 -11.14
C ARG A 173 20.90 -18.13 -12.65
N CYS A 174 22.11 -18.56 -13.03
CA CYS A 174 22.51 -18.77 -14.41
C CYS A 174 23.26 -20.10 -14.57
N THR A 175 23.18 -20.69 -15.76
CA THR A 175 23.91 -21.90 -16.13
C THR A 175 24.71 -21.62 -17.39
N VAL A 176 26.00 -21.91 -17.37
CA VAL A 176 26.93 -21.63 -18.47
C VAL A 176 27.78 -22.88 -18.80
N PRO A 177 28.29 -23.01 -20.03
CA PRO A 177 29.31 -24.01 -20.36
C PRO A 177 30.54 -23.84 -19.47
N ARG A 178 31.13 -24.96 -19.03
CA ARG A 178 32.31 -24.93 -18.17
C ARG A 178 33.54 -24.55 -18.97
N ALA A 179 33.87 -23.26 -19.02
CA ALA A 179 35.11 -22.77 -19.62
C ALA A 179 36.32 -23.00 -18.69
N PRO A 180 37.48 -23.45 -19.19
CA PRO A 180 38.73 -23.48 -18.41
C PRO A 180 39.14 -22.07 -17.97
N CYS A 181 39.64 -21.91 -16.75
CA CYS A 181 40.22 -20.64 -16.31
C CYS A 181 41.68 -20.56 -16.79
N GLY A 182 41.98 -19.67 -17.72
CA GLY A 182 43.36 -19.35 -18.08
C GLY A 182 44.03 -18.55 -16.96
N GLY A 183 45.07 -19.11 -16.34
CA GLY A 183 45.96 -18.36 -15.44
C GLY A 183 47.05 -17.68 -16.26
N GLY A 184 47.15 -16.35 -16.21
CA GLY A 184 48.15 -15.61 -16.96
C GLY A 184 49.55 -15.64 -16.32
N GLY A 185 50.53 -16.12 -17.10
CA GLY A 185 51.84 -15.47 -17.29
C GLY A 185 53.04 -15.94 -16.46
N LYS A 186 53.99 -16.62 -17.11
CA LYS A 186 55.44 -16.38 -16.93
C LYS A 186 56.16 -16.47 -18.28
N THR A 187 56.83 -15.38 -18.63
CA THR A 187 57.89 -15.27 -19.64
C THR A 187 59.01 -16.28 -19.36
N GLY A 188 59.54 -16.89 -20.42
CA GLY A 188 60.75 -17.69 -20.40
C GLY A 188 61.24 -17.91 -21.82
N GLU A 189 62.10 -16.99 -22.31
CA GLU A 189 63.07 -17.32 -23.35
C GLU A 189 63.88 -18.54 -22.91
N ARG A 190 64.00 -19.54 -23.80
CA ARG A 190 65.28 -20.11 -24.24
C ARG A 190 65.02 -21.16 -25.33
N GLU A 191 65.69 -20.95 -26.45
CA GLU A 191 65.97 -21.93 -27.51
C GLU A 191 66.43 -23.29 -26.94
N ILE A 192 66.18 -24.37 -27.68
CA ILE A 192 67.24 -25.29 -28.13
C ILE A 192 66.76 -26.00 -29.40
N GLU A 193 67.65 -25.92 -30.39
CA GLU A 193 67.67 -26.52 -31.72
C GLU A 193 67.76 -28.06 -31.67
N ARG A 194 67.34 -28.69 -32.78
CA ARG A 194 67.68 -30.05 -33.28
C ARG A 194 67.17 -31.28 -32.52
N GLU A 195 66.39 -32.09 -33.25
CA GLU A 195 66.83 -33.45 -33.54
C GLU A 195 66.34 -33.89 -34.93
N ARG A 196 67.29 -34.32 -35.75
CA ARG A 196 67.12 -35.02 -37.02
C ARG A 196 67.49 -36.48 -36.69
N GLY A 197 66.54 -37.39 -36.90
CA GLY A 197 66.74 -38.83 -36.91
C GLY A 197 65.88 -39.39 -38.01
#